data_AF-A0A965YUL5-F1
#
_entry.id   AF-A0A965YUL5-F1
#
_cell.length_a   1.000
_cell.length_b   1.000
_cell.length_c   1.000
_cell.angle_alpha   90.00
_cell.angle_beta   90.00
_cell.angle_gamma   90.00
#
_symmetry.space_group_name_H-M   'P 1'
#
loop_
_entity.id
_entity.type
_entity.pdbx_description
1 polymer ?
#
loop_
_entity_poly.entity_id
_entity_poly.type
_entity_poly.pdbx_seq_one_letter_code
_entity_poly.pdbx_strand_id
1 'polypeptide(L)'
;MVMFRKLLFIFILLFLTFSHLFAQNDSSVFAFDASLRERFEAWNGMNAKNYGDPNGFGKLNDNILFQRVIVGFNYSPNNKITISAHLQDSRAFGWSLRNAKYPDLFKIKESNTETPYYIRNPNEEFFEIHDLFFEYKSLLIDSLRIKAGRQKIYFGDKRIFGPGDWGNTGNWTWDAIKFSYSNNQNFVSAFVGGTKIHDPEKTSIPFANTEFWGGGVYAHYHLPNIINIEPFYAYKTAGSADYINTLSFHRHWTGMRLFHHDYHSFVYDFTIVKEFGQENTQHIDAYAYMAQIGYQFKSLFSKPILSFRRSYASGGTVRNKIKTFDPVYGSRDSYYGRMNLVKWSNIADNEIVLEIFPIKKMSIEITYNNFRIPSPYNVTLLKTIQLKSGEHYLGDELDIFISYKKFKHFKFIGAFGYFRPGNIMPINNRPAKNANWCTLQVLYSFNQ
;
A
#
# COMPACT_ATOMS: atom_id res chain seq x y z
N MET A 1 -43.99 -3.07 -13.80
CA MET A 1 -42.59 -3.11 -13.32
C MET A 1 -41.87 -4.45 -13.53
N VAL A 2 -42.25 -5.22 -14.57
CA VAL A 2 -41.53 -6.45 -14.99
C VAL A 2 -41.10 -6.36 -16.47
N MET A 3 -41.69 -5.43 -17.23
CA MET A 3 -41.43 -5.21 -18.65
C MET A 3 -40.14 -4.41 -18.93
N PHE A 4 -39.70 -3.54 -17.99
CA PHE A 4 -38.48 -2.74 -18.12
C PHE A 4 -37.17 -3.55 -17.90
N ARG A 5 -37.23 -4.68 -17.17
CA ARG A 5 -36.06 -5.56 -16.95
C ARG A 5 -35.74 -6.45 -18.15
N LYS A 6 -36.72 -6.73 -19.02
CA LYS A 6 -36.48 -7.51 -20.25
C LYS A 6 -35.93 -6.67 -21.39
N LEU A 7 -36.23 -5.36 -21.46
CA LEU A 7 -35.65 -4.48 -22.47
C LEU A 7 -34.15 -4.21 -22.27
N LEU A 8 -33.68 -4.12 -21.02
CA LEU A 8 -32.25 -3.90 -20.72
C LEU A 8 -31.38 -5.10 -21.13
N PHE A 9 -31.92 -6.32 -21.03
CA PHE A 9 -31.24 -7.55 -21.43
C PHE A 9 -31.19 -7.74 -22.96
N ILE A 10 -32.19 -7.20 -23.68
CA ILE A 10 -32.23 -7.23 -25.15
C ILE A 10 -31.30 -6.15 -25.74
N PHE A 11 -31.11 -5.01 -25.06
CA PHE A 11 -30.12 -4.00 -25.49
C PHE A 11 -28.67 -4.46 -25.33
N ILE A 12 -28.36 -5.28 -24.31
CA ILE A 12 -27.04 -5.87 -24.11
C ILE A 12 -26.77 -6.99 -25.14
N LEU A 13 -27.82 -7.68 -25.62
CA LEU A 13 -27.67 -8.70 -26.67
C LEU A 13 -27.62 -8.12 -28.09
N LEU A 14 -28.24 -6.96 -28.34
CA LEU A 14 -28.20 -6.31 -29.66
C LEU A 14 -26.88 -5.59 -29.97
N PHE A 15 -26.08 -5.25 -28.95
CA PHE A 15 -24.72 -4.73 -29.16
C PHE A 15 -23.68 -5.84 -29.44
N LEU A 16 -24.06 -7.11 -29.33
CA LEU A 16 -23.17 -8.26 -29.62
C LEU A 16 -23.21 -8.73 -31.08
N THR A 17 -24.03 -8.14 -31.96
CA THR A 17 -24.23 -8.67 -33.33
C THR A 17 -24.03 -7.67 -34.47
N PHE A 18 -23.41 -6.51 -34.26
CA PHE A 18 -23.03 -5.61 -35.36
C PHE A 18 -21.53 -5.31 -35.36
N SER A 19 -20.76 -6.23 -35.92
CA SER A 19 -19.38 -5.97 -36.30
C SER A 19 -18.97 -6.79 -37.52
N HIS A 20 -19.70 -6.62 -38.63
CA HIS A 20 -19.14 -6.88 -39.95
C HIS A 20 -19.69 -5.88 -40.95
N LEU A 21 -18.85 -4.89 -41.30
CA LEU A 21 -18.55 -4.44 -42.66
C LEU A 21 -17.83 -3.09 -42.59
N PHE A 22 -16.49 -3.14 -42.73
CA PHE A 22 -15.61 -2.27 -43.53
C PHE A 22 -14.18 -2.43 -42.97
N ALA A 23 -13.30 -3.01 -43.78
CA ALA A 23 -11.91 -3.23 -43.46
C ALA A 23 -11.14 -1.90 -43.52
N GLN A 24 -11.09 -1.21 -42.38
CA GLN A 24 -9.96 -0.39 -41.97
C GLN A 24 -9.27 -1.18 -40.85
N ASN A 25 -7.94 -1.21 -40.79
CA ASN A 25 -7.24 -1.84 -39.66
C ASN A 25 -7.62 -1.08 -38.38
N ASP A 26 -8.71 -1.49 -37.74
CA ASP A 26 -9.25 -0.82 -36.59
C ASP A 26 -8.33 -1.15 -35.42
N SER A 27 -7.43 -0.22 -35.12
CA SER A 27 -6.57 -0.28 -33.93
C SER A 27 -7.35 -0.07 -32.64
N SER A 28 -8.68 0.12 -32.73
CA SER A 28 -9.53 0.24 -31.57
C SER A 28 -9.64 -1.08 -30.81
N VAL A 29 -9.45 -1.03 -29.51
CA VAL A 29 -9.57 -2.17 -28.60
C VAL A 29 -10.45 -1.75 -27.44
N PHE A 30 -11.53 -2.50 -27.23
CA PHE A 30 -12.36 -2.40 -26.04
C PHE A 30 -12.23 -3.70 -25.25
N ALA A 31 -11.80 -3.60 -23.99
CA ALA A 31 -11.63 -4.75 -23.11
C ALA A 31 -12.46 -4.55 -21.84
N PHE A 32 -13.32 -5.51 -21.54
CA PHE A 32 -13.96 -5.60 -20.22
C PHE A 32 -13.06 -6.40 -19.29
N ASP A 33 -12.81 -5.85 -18.10
CA ASP A 33 -11.90 -6.38 -17.10
C ASP A 33 -12.61 -6.60 -15.77
N ALA A 34 -12.23 -7.68 -15.09
CA ALA A 34 -12.75 -7.97 -13.76
C ALA A 34 -11.69 -8.63 -12.89
N SER A 35 -11.72 -8.35 -11.59
CA SER A 35 -10.98 -9.12 -10.61
C SER A 35 -11.83 -9.40 -9.37
N LEU A 36 -11.65 -10.60 -8.82
CA LEU A 36 -12.24 -11.05 -7.57
C LEU A 36 -11.10 -11.51 -6.66
N ARG A 37 -10.99 -10.87 -5.49
CA ARG A 37 -10.06 -11.27 -4.44
C ARG A 37 -10.85 -11.71 -3.22
N GLU A 38 -10.70 -12.97 -2.87
CA GLU A 38 -11.20 -13.54 -1.61
C GLU A 38 -10.01 -13.82 -0.70
N ARG A 39 -10.03 -13.30 0.52
CA ARG A 39 -9.00 -13.53 1.53
C ARG A 39 -9.62 -13.88 2.86
N PHE A 40 -9.35 -15.09 3.32
CA PHE A 40 -9.61 -15.48 4.70
C PHE A 40 -8.42 -15.10 5.58
N GLU A 41 -8.68 -14.52 6.75
CA GLU A 41 -7.69 -14.27 7.79
C GLU A 41 -8.19 -14.78 9.14
N ALA A 42 -7.32 -15.45 9.89
CA ALA A 42 -7.54 -15.80 11.28
C ALA A 42 -6.49 -15.11 12.16
N TRP A 43 -6.96 -14.33 13.12
CA TRP A 43 -6.15 -13.57 14.05
C TRP A 43 -6.31 -14.19 15.44
N ASN A 44 -5.22 -14.27 16.20
CA ASN A 44 -5.23 -14.77 17.57
C ASN A 44 -4.39 -13.86 18.47
N GLY A 45 -4.97 -13.46 19.59
CA GLY A 45 -4.35 -12.56 20.56
C GLY A 45 -4.29 -11.09 20.13
N MET A 46 -4.87 -10.72 19.00
CA MET A 46 -4.88 -9.34 18.48
C MET A 46 -5.94 -9.08 17.41
N ASN A 47 -6.17 -7.80 17.12
CA ASN A 47 -6.85 -7.30 15.92
C ASN A 47 -6.19 -5.98 15.45
N ALA A 48 -6.74 -5.35 14.41
CA ALA A 48 -6.16 -4.14 13.82
C ALA A 48 -6.08 -2.91 14.76
N LYS A 49 -6.66 -2.96 15.97
CA LYS A 49 -6.72 -1.86 16.94
C LYS A 49 -6.51 -2.29 18.40
N ASN A 50 -6.18 -3.55 18.66
CA ASN A 50 -6.07 -4.11 20.01
C ASN A 50 -5.10 -5.29 20.01
N TYR A 51 -4.22 -5.35 21.00
CA TYR A 51 -3.31 -6.47 21.24
C TYR A 51 -3.48 -6.96 22.68
N GLY A 52 -3.80 -8.23 22.87
CA GLY A 52 -3.83 -8.90 24.18
C GLY A 52 -4.86 -8.41 25.21
N ASP A 53 -5.54 -7.28 25.00
CA ASP A 53 -6.51 -6.73 25.95
C ASP A 53 -7.94 -7.28 25.70
N PRO A 54 -8.49 -8.14 26.59
CA PRO A 54 -9.85 -8.66 26.43
C PRO A 54 -10.93 -7.58 26.58
N ASN A 55 -10.62 -6.43 27.18
CA ASN A 55 -11.53 -5.30 27.35
C ASN A 55 -11.35 -4.22 26.25
N GLY A 56 -10.39 -4.40 25.35
CA GLY A 56 -10.13 -3.48 24.25
C GLY A 56 -11.15 -3.58 23.11
N PHE A 57 -10.90 -2.84 22.03
CA PHE A 57 -11.78 -2.85 20.86
C PHE A 57 -11.76 -4.20 20.13
N GLY A 58 -12.93 -4.66 19.66
CA GLY A 58 -13.09 -5.86 18.85
C GLY A 58 -12.86 -7.18 19.60
N LYS A 59 -12.71 -8.26 18.84
CA LYS A 59 -12.33 -9.58 19.36
C LYS A 59 -10.82 -9.75 19.18
N LEU A 60 -10.15 -10.36 20.17
CA LEU A 60 -8.73 -10.76 20.04
C LEU A 60 -8.53 -11.97 19.13
N ASN A 61 -9.59 -12.76 18.96
CA ASN A 61 -9.61 -13.90 18.06
C ASN A 61 -10.67 -13.62 16.99
N ASP A 62 -10.22 -13.22 15.80
CA ASP A 62 -11.09 -12.80 14.71
C ASP A 62 -10.91 -13.71 13.50
N ASN A 63 -12.02 -14.10 12.89
CA ASN A 63 -12.04 -14.90 11.66
C ASN A 63 -12.77 -14.07 10.62
N ILE A 64 -12.03 -13.63 9.61
CA ILE A 64 -12.46 -12.60 8.70
C ILE A 64 -12.40 -13.12 7.28
N LEU A 65 -13.45 -12.89 6.50
CA LEU A 65 -13.44 -13.07 5.05
C LEU A 65 -13.50 -11.70 4.40
N PHE A 66 -12.41 -11.31 3.74
CA PHE A 66 -12.36 -10.14 2.89
C PHE A 66 -12.71 -10.50 1.47
N GLN A 67 -13.64 -9.75 0.91
CA GLN A 67 -13.97 -9.78 -0.51
C GLN A 67 -13.62 -8.43 -1.13
N ARG A 68 -12.96 -8.45 -2.28
CA ARG A 68 -12.80 -7.29 -3.15
C ARG A 68 -13.13 -7.65 -4.58
N VAL A 69 -14.11 -6.94 -5.15
CA VAL A 69 -14.50 -7.04 -6.55
C VAL A 69 -14.09 -5.74 -7.23
N ILE A 70 -13.41 -5.84 -8.37
CA ILE A 70 -13.14 -4.70 -9.24
C ILE A 70 -13.66 -5.06 -10.63
N VAL A 71 -14.48 -4.21 -11.24
CA VAL A 71 -15.04 -4.42 -12.58
C VAL A 71 -15.00 -3.12 -13.36
N GLY A 72 -14.79 -3.22 -14.67
CA GLY A 72 -14.71 -2.03 -15.51
C GLY A 72 -14.27 -2.35 -16.93
N PHE A 73 -13.74 -1.34 -17.59
CA PHE A 73 -13.24 -1.49 -18.95
C PHE A 73 -12.03 -0.61 -19.21
N ASN A 74 -11.24 -1.06 -20.18
CA ASN A 74 -10.25 -0.26 -20.88
C ASN A 74 -10.69 -0.06 -22.33
N TYR A 75 -10.63 1.18 -22.81
CA TYR A 75 -10.88 1.55 -24.20
C TYR A 75 -9.68 2.27 -24.79
N SER A 76 -9.13 1.69 -25.85
CA SER A 76 -8.06 2.26 -26.64
C SER A 76 -8.57 2.51 -28.05
N PRO A 77 -9.05 3.71 -28.42
CA PRO A 77 -9.52 4.00 -29.78
C PRO A 77 -8.41 3.90 -30.82
N ASN A 78 -7.15 4.04 -30.40
CA ASN A 78 -5.96 3.82 -31.19
C ASN A 78 -4.77 3.46 -30.28
N ASN A 79 -3.59 3.28 -30.86
CA ASN A 79 -2.37 2.93 -30.13
C ASN A 79 -1.82 4.03 -29.19
N LYS A 80 -2.30 5.27 -29.29
CA LYS A 80 -1.84 6.40 -28.47
C LYS A 80 -2.73 6.65 -27.26
N ILE A 81 -4.03 6.39 -27.37
CA ILE A 81 -5.00 6.74 -26.32
C ILE A 81 -5.38 5.50 -25.51
N THR A 82 -5.54 5.67 -24.20
CA THR A 82 -6.15 4.69 -23.32
C THR A 82 -7.07 5.40 -22.35
N ILE A 83 -8.32 4.94 -22.26
CA ILE A 83 -9.32 5.39 -21.30
C ILE A 83 -9.63 4.19 -20.41
N SER A 84 -9.62 4.40 -19.10
CA SER A 84 -9.92 3.37 -18.10
C SER A 84 -11.00 3.86 -17.16
N ALA A 85 -11.93 2.97 -16.82
CA ALA A 85 -12.95 3.23 -15.81
C ALA A 85 -13.28 1.92 -15.07
N HIS A 86 -13.00 1.89 -13.76
CA HIS A 86 -13.27 0.74 -12.91
C HIS A 86 -13.98 1.14 -11.61
N LEU A 87 -14.91 0.29 -11.18
CA LEU A 87 -15.55 0.34 -9.87
C LEU A 87 -14.99 -0.76 -8.96
N GLN A 88 -14.89 -0.48 -7.67
CA GLN A 88 -14.48 -1.39 -6.62
C GLN A 88 -15.58 -1.54 -5.57
N ASP A 89 -15.79 -2.76 -5.11
CA ASP A 89 -16.59 -3.06 -3.91
C ASP A 89 -15.76 -3.96 -2.99
N SER A 90 -15.48 -3.47 -1.78
CA SER A 90 -14.65 -4.11 -0.77
C SER A 90 -15.45 -4.33 0.52
N ARG A 91 -15.54 -5.59 0.96
CA ARG A 91 -16.33 -6.01 2.14
C ARG A 91 -15.51 -6.85 3.11
N ALA A 92 -15.85 -6.77 4.40
CA ALA A 92 -15.24 -7.55 5.46
C ALA A 92 -16.28 -8.32 6.28
N PHE A 93 -16.46 -9.61 5.98
CA PHE A 93 -17.36 -10.51 6.71
C PHE A 93 -16.65 -11.09 7.95
N GLY A 94 -17.39 -11.32 9.03
CA GLY A 94 -16.82 -11.80 10.32
C GLY A 94 -16.06 -10.75 11.14
N TRP A 95 -15.52 -9.70 10.49
CA TRP A 95 -14.77 -8.60 11.10
C TRP A 95 -15.44 -8.04 12.37
N SER A 96 -14.68 -7.96 13.47
CA SER A 96 -15.22 -7.56 14.78
C SER A 96 -15.21 -6.04 15.06
N LEU A 97 -14.45 -5.25 14.29
CA LEU A 97 -14.36 -3.80 14.43
C LEU A 97 -15.32 -3.04 13.48
N ARG A 98 -16.56 -3.54 13.29
CA ARG A 98 -17.52 -2.93 12.34
C ARG A 98 -18.00 -1.57 12.83
N ASN A 99 -18.33 -0.69 11.88
CA ASN A 99 -18.88 0.64 12.17
C ASN A 99 -20.11 0.59 13.09
N ALA A 100 -21.01 -0.38 12.88
CA ALA A 100 -22.22 -0.56 13.71
C ALA A 100 -21.95 -0.80 15.20
N LYS A 101 -20.77 -1.33 15.57
CA LYS A 101 -20.36 -1.55 16.97
C LYS A 101 -19.44 -0.45 17.48
N TYR A 102 -18.63 0.13 16.59
CA TYR A 102 -17.64 1.14 16.94
C TYR A 102 -17.65 2.31 15.93
N PRO A 103 -18.68 3.18 15.97
CA PRO A 103 -18.88 4.22 14.96
C PRO A 103 -17.76 5.26 14.93
N ASP A 104 -17.03 5.43 16.03
CA ASP A 104 -15.96 6.42 16.15
C ASP A 104 -14.55 5.85 15.91
N LEU A 105 -14.40 4.53 15.79
CA LEU A 105 -13.09 3.87 15.85
C LEU A 105 -12.17 4.23 14.67
N PHE A 106 -12.76 4.49 13.52
CA PHE A 106 -12.07 4.85 12.29
C PHE A 106 -12.28 6.31 11.87
N LYS A 107 -12.86 7.15 12.75
CA LYS A 107 -12.98 8.58 12.48
C LYS A 107 -11.59 9.23 12.47
N ILE A 108 -11.31 10.02 11.44
CA ILE A 108 -10.17 10.92 11.36
C ILE A 108 -10.69 12.34 11.44
N LYS A 109 -10.10 13.11 12.35
CA LYS A 109 -10.48 14.48 12.71
C LYS A 109 -9.29 15.22 13.27
N GLU A 110 -9.37 16.54 13.26
CA GLU A 110 -8.40 17.38 13.97
C GLU A 110 -8.42 17.10 15.47
N SER A 111 -7.24 17.16 16.10
CA SER A 111 -7.11 16.92 17.55
C SER A 111 -8.02 17.86 18.34
N ASN A 112 -8.74 17.32 19.33
CA ASN A 112 -9.68 18.05 20.18
C ASN A 112 -10.94 18.62 19.48
N THR A 113 -11.25 18.17 18.26
CA THR A 113 -12.51 18.50 17.58
C THR A 113 -13.46 17.31 17.56
N GLU A 114 -14.76 17.55 17.37
CA GLU A 114 -15.75 16.49 17.09
C GLU A 114 -16.09 16.41 15.61
N THR A 115 -16.14 17.57 14.94
CA THR A 115 -16.45 17.75 13.52
C THR A 115 -15.61 18.89 12.94
N PRO A 116 -15.35 18.92 11.63
CA PRO A 116 -15.65 17.85 10.66
C PRO A 116 -14.76 16.61 10.85
N TYR A 117 -15.27 15.45 10.47
CA TYR A 117 -14.54 14.18 10.46
C TYR A 117 -14.88 13.39 9.20
N TYR A 118 -14.06 12.40 8.87
CA TYR A 118 -14.43 11.35 7.91
C TYR A 118 -14.09 9.97 8.48
N ILE A 119 -14.72 8.92 7.96
CA ILE A 119 -14.48 7.55 8.41
C ILE A 119 -13.45 6.91 7.47
N ARG A 120 -12.28 6.51 7.97
CA ARG A 120 -11.27 5.81 7.16
C ARG A 120 -11.24 4.32 7.51
N ASN A 121 -12.16 3.55 6.96
CA ASN A 121 -12.19 2.10 7.19
C ASN A 121 -11.17 1.40 6.24
N PRO A 122 -10.15 0.70 6.78
CA PRO A 122 -9.14 0.06 5.93
C PRO A 122 -9.65 -1.16 5.17
N ASN A 123 -10.86 -1.67 5.46
CA ASN A 123 -11.34 -2.93 4.90
C ASN A 123 -12.74 -2.94 4.29
N GLU A 124 -13.48 -1.85 4.43
CA GLU A 124 -14.80 -1.69 3.82
C GLU A 124 -14.80 -0.40 3.00
N GLU A 125 -15.24 -0.49 1.75
CA GLU A 125 -15.42 0.63 0.82
C GLU A 125 -16.34 0.15 -0.30
N PHE A 126 -17.49 0.80 -0.50
CA PHE A 126 -18.59 0.25 -1.31
C PHE A 126 -18.80 1.07 -2.59
N PHE A 127 -18.96 0.40 -3.72
CA PHE A 127 -19.25 1.02 -5.04
C PHE A 127 -18.39 2.24 -5.37
N GLU A 128 -17.09 2.09 -5.20
CA GLU A 128 -16.13 3.17 -5.25
C GLU A 128 -15.43 3.25 -6.60
N ILE A 129 -15.11 4.46 -7.08
CA ILE A 129 -14.35 4.63 -8.32
C ILE A 129 -12.90 4.24 -8.05
N HIS A 130 -12.51 3.06 -8.54
CA HIS A 130 -11.17 2.48 -8.37
C HIS A 130 -10.13 3.25 -9.18
N ASP A 131 -10.41 3.39 -10.47
CA ASP A 131 -9.68 4.22 -11.41
C ASP A 131 -10.63 4.83 -12.44
N LEU A 132 -10.25 6.00 -12.93
CA LEU A 132 -10.94 6.74 -13.97
C LEU A 132 -9.94 7.70 -14.60
N PHE A 133 -9.33 7.32 -15.71
CA PHE A 133 -8.26 8.12 -16.31
C PHE A 133 -8.26 8.09 -17.84
N PHE A 134 -7.63 9.13 -18.37
CA PHE A 134 -7.20 9.23 -19.76
C PHE A 134 -5.67 9.22 -19.81
N GLU A 135 -5.09 8.40 -20.67
CA GLU A 135 -3.67 8.35 -20.97
C GLU A 135 -3.45 8.61 -22.46
N TYR A 136 -2.46 9.45 -22.78
CA TYR A 136 -1.99 9.71 -24.12
C TYR A 136 -0.49 9.42 -24.21
N LYS A 137 -0.13 8.50 -25.11
CA LYS A 137 1.23 8.07 -25.43
C LYS A 137 1.74 8.82 -26.66
N SER A 138 3.06 8.93 -26.77
CA SER A 138 3.73 9.66 -27.84
C SER A 138 3.33 11.14 -27.91
N LEU A 139 3.31 11.83 -26.76
CA LEU A 139 3.05 13.27 -26.68
C LEU A 139 4.24 14.05 -27.26
N LEU A 140 4.11 14.59 -28.47
CA LEU A 140 5.18 15.27 -29.24
C LEU A 140 6.31 14.34 -29.73
N ILE A 141 6.77 13.40 -28.89
CA ILE A 141 7.75 12.35 -29.21
C ILE A 141 7.32 11.01 -28.57
N ASP A 142 7.76 9.89 -29.13
CA ASP A 142 7.35 8.54 -28.68
C ASP A 142 7.70 8.21 -27.22
N SER A 143 8.73 8.85 -26.70
CA SER A 143 9.20 8.69 -25.32
C SER A 143 8.34 9.40 -24.27
N LEU A 144 7.43 10.30 -24.67
CA LEU A 144 6.62 11.09 -23.74
C LEU A 144 5.20 10.56 -23.60
N ARG A 145 4.72 10.51 -22.36
CA ARG A 145 3.37 10.06 -21.99
C ARG A 145 2.77 11.02 -20.97
N ILE A 146 1.48 11.28 -21.10
CA ILE A 146 0.68 12.00 -20.11
C ILE A 146 -0.48 11.13 -19.67
N LYS A 147 -0.77 11.12 -18.36
CA LYS A 147 -1.90 10.42 -17.77
C LYS A 147 -2.61 11.32 -16.77
N ALA A 148 -3.90 11.56 -16.98
CA ALA A 148 -4.71 12.44 -16.16
C ALA A 148 -5.97 11.71 -15.66
N GLY A 149 -6.28 11.88 -14.38
CA GLY A 149 -7.45 11.27 -13.74
C GLY A 149 -7.11 10.48 -12.49
N ARG A 150 -8.09 9.71 -12.01
CA ARG A 150 -7.96 8.80 -10.87
C ARG A 150 -7.13 7.58 -11.25
N GLN A 151 -6.04 7.35 -10.54
CA GLN A 151 -5.06 6.33 -10.86
C GLN A 151 -4.26 5.89 -9.63
N LYS A 152 -3.63 4.71 -9.72
CA LYS A 152 -2.55 4.31 -8.80
C LYS A 152 -1.21 4.77 -9.36
N ILE A 153 -0.41 5.42 -8.52
CA ILE A 153 0.95 5.88 -8.86
C ILE A 153 1.94 5.15 -7.96
N TYR A 154 2.89 4.47 -8.58
CA TYR A 154 3.90 3.69 -7.87
C TYR A 154 5.21 3.57 -8.63
N PHE A 155 6.29 3.41 -7.88
CA PHE A 155 7.65 3.30 -8.40
C PHE A 155 8.52 2.38 -7.52
N GLY A 156 9.60 1.85 -8.08
CA GLY A 156 10.60 1.06 -7.37
C GLY A 156 10.02 -0.12 -6.57
N ASP A 157 10.53 -0.29 -5.35
CA ASP A 157 10.04 -1.26 -4.36
C ASP A 157 8.73 -0.82 -3.67
N LYS A 158 8.09 0.26 -4.12
CA LYS A 158 6.83 0.78 -3.53
C LYS A 158 6.95 1.31 -2.10
N ARG A 159 8.17 1.48 -1.55
CA ARG A 159 8.37 2.01 -0.20
C ARG A 159 8.18 3.52 -0.11
N ILE A 160 8.52 4.25 -1.18
CA ILE A 160 8.32 5.70 -1.27
C ILE A 160 6.96 6.02 -1.88
N PHE A 161 6.65 5.42 -3.04
CA PHE A 161 5.38 5.60 -3.75
C PHE A 161 4.74 4.23 -3.97
N GLY A 162 3.63 3.98 -3.27
CA GLY A 162 2.99 2.69 -3.00
C GLY A 162 2.51 1.91 -4.23
N PRO A 163 1.20 1.65 -4.43
CA PRO A 163 0.19 1.63 -3.38
C PRO A 163 0.46 0.47 -2.40
N GLY A 164 -0.02 0.65 -1.16
CA GLY A 164 -0.21 -0.49 -0.27
C GLY A 164 -1.51 -1.21 -0.62
N ASP A 165 -1.41 -2.44 -1.13
CA ASP A 165 -2.56 -3.20 -1.64
C ASP A 165 -2.90 -4.45 -0.81
N TRP A 166 -2.26 -4.64 0.35
CA TRP A 166 -2.66 -5.70 1.28
C TRP A 166 -4.01 -5.40 1.92
N GLY A 167 -4.26 -4.17 2.39
CA GLY A 167 -5.58 -3.77 2.89
C GLY A 167 -6.73 -4.04 1.88
N ASN A 168 -7.97 -4.15 2.37
CA ASN A 168 -9.07 -4.51 1.47
C ASN A 168 -9.51 -3.36 0.55
N THR A 169 -9.31 -2.11 0.95
CA THR A 169 -9.72 -0.93 0.17
C THR A 169 -8.57 -0.35 -0.67
N GLY A 170 -7.32 -0.69 -0.30
CA GLY A 170 -6.10 -0.21 -0.94
C GLY A 170 -5.78 1.24 -0.59
N ASN A 171 -4.50 1.58 -0.45
CA ASN A 171 -4.06 2.95 -0.11
C ASN A 171 -3.60 3.74 -1.35
N TRP A 172 -3.44 5.05 -1.17
CA TRP A 172 -2.77 5.97 -2.11
C TRP A 172 -3.37 5.93 -3.52
N THR A 173 -4.68 6.14 -3.63
CA THR A 173 -5.34 6.47 -4.90
C THR A 173 -5.20 7.96 -5.17
N TRP A 174 -4.78 8.30 -6.38
CA TRP A 174 -4.45 9.67 -6.80
C TRP A 174 -5.39 10.17 -7.86
N ASP A 175 -5.94 11.36 -7.67
CA ASP A 175 -6.55 12.18 -8.71
C ASP A 175 -5.47 13.16 -9.18
N ALA A 176 -4.77 12.81 -10.26
CA ALA A 176 -3.52 13.47 -10.61
C ALA A 176 -3.30 13.59 -12.12
N ILE A 177 -2.42 14.52 -12.47
CA ILE A 177 -1.79 14.58 -13.79
C ILE A 177 -0.35 14.08 -13.61
N LYS A 178 0.04 13.13 -14.46
CA LYS A 178 1.37 12.52 -14.48
C LYS A 178 1.98 12.66 -15.86
N PHE A 179 3.23 13.10 -15.90
CA PHE A 179 4.07 13.13 -17.09
C PHE A 179 5.19 12.11 -16.93
N SER A 180 5.45 11.35 -17.98
CA SER A 180 6.52 10.35 -18.00
C SER A 180 7.33 10.48 -19.27
N TYR A 181 8.64 10.54 -19.10
CA TYR A 181 9.62 10.38 -20.18
C TYR A 181 10.34 9.04 -19.99
N SER A 182 10.48 8.28 -21.06
CA SER A 182 11.20 6.99 -21.03
C SER A 182 12.12 6.84 -22.23
N ASN A 183 13.35 6.40 -21.97
CA ASN A 183 14.34 6.09 -22.99
C ASN A 183 15.08 4.80 -22.60
N ASN A 184 14.86 3.74 -23.38
CA ASN A 184 15.34 2.39 -23.09
C ASN A 184 14.92 1.92 -21.69
N GLN A 185 15.89 1.64 -20.81
CA GLN A 185 15.65 1.22 -19.43
C GLN A 185 15.47 2.41 -18.47
N ASN A 186 15.80 3.63 -18.90
CA ASN A 186 15.75 4.82 -18.07
C ASN A 186 14.37 5.48 -18.17
N PHE A 187 13.90 6.04 -17.06
CA PHE A 187 12.71 6.89 -17.09
C PHE A 187 12.77 8.00 -16.04
N VAL A 188 11.99 9.05 -16.28
CA VAL A 188 11.68 10.08 -15.30
C VAL A 188 10.18 10.32 -15.36
N SER A 189 9.54 10.38 -14.19
CA SER A 189 8.12 10.70 -14.07
C SER A 189 7.92 11.80 -13.04
N ALA A 190 7.08 12.77 -13.37
CA ALA A 190 6.62 13.80 -12.46
C ALA A 190 5.09 13.76 -12.38
N PHE A 191 4.53 13.98 -11.20
CA PHE A 191 3.09 14.04 -11.01
C PHE A 191 2.70 15.02 -9.93
N VAL A 192 1.50 15.57 -10.06
CA VAL A 192 0.88 16.48 -9.09
C VAL A 192 -0.62 16.21 -9.05
N GLY A 193 -1.23 16.32 -7.88
CA GLY A 193 -2.66 16.09 -7.71
C GLY A 193 -3.06 15.93 -6.25
N GLY A 194 -4.21 15.29 -6.06
CA GLY A 194 -4.83 15.02 -4.78
C GLY A 194 -4.92 13.52 -4.48
N THR A 195 -4.83 13.16 -3.20
CA THR A 195 -5.19 11.81 -2.74
C THR A 195 -6.66 11.71 -2.38
N LYS A 196 -7.23 10.55 -2.66
CA LYS A 196 -8.63 10.22 -2.41
C LYS A 196 -8.92 10.00 -0.92
N ILE A 197 -10.07 10.47 -0.44
CA ILE A 197 -10.63 10.00 0.84
C ILE A 197 -11.16 8.57 0.73
N HIS A 198 -11.10 7.80 1.81
CA HIS A 198 -11.52 6.39 1.85
C HIS A 198 -12.76 6.18 2.73
N ASP A 199 -13.77 7.03 2.54
CA ASP A 199 -15.00 6.98 3.32
C ASP A 199 -15.95 5.89 2.79
N PRO A 200 -16.25 4.82 3.54
CA PRO A 200 -17.17 3.78 3.07
C PRO A 200 -18.61 4.28 2.88
N GLU A 201 -18.99 5.39 3.52
CA GLU A 201 -20.36 5.92 3.46
C GLU A 201 -20.54 6.92 2.30
N LYS A 202 -19.44 7.31 1.63
CA LYS A 202 -19.45 8.32 0.56
C LYS A 202 -18.53 7.92 -0.59
N THR A 203 -19.11 7.75 -1.78
CA THR A 203 -18.30 7.59 -2.99
C THR A 203 -17.45 8.83 -3.23
N SER A 204 -16.13 8.65 -3.36
CA SER A 204 -15.25 9.78 -3.65
C SER A 204 -15.31 10.13 -5.14
N ILE A 205 -15.61 11.39 -5.45
CA ILE A 205 -15.61 11.91 -6.82
C ILE A 205 -14.19 12.40 -7.17
N PRO A 206 -13.62 12.03 -8.33
CA PRO A 206 -12.29 12.48 -8.74
C PRO A 206 -12.10 13.99 -8.66
N PHE A 207 -10.99 14.42 -8.06
CA PHE A 207 -10.61 15.84 -7.86
C PHE A 207 -11.54 16.66 -6.94
N ALA A 208 -12.52 16.03 -6.29
CA ALA A 208 -13.35 16.65 -5.27
C ALA A 208 -12.97 16.12 -3.88
N ASN A 209 -13.04 16.98 -2.87
CA ASN A 209 -12.86 16.59 -1.46
C ASN A 209 -11.56 15.81 -1.21
N THR A 210 -10.43 16.40 -1.61
CA THR A 210 -9.10 15.79 -1.58
C THR A 210 -8.59 15.66 -0.14
N GLU A 211 -8.06 14.49 0.24
CA GLU A 211 -7.43 14.25 1.55
C GLU A 211 -6.09 15.01 1.67
N PHE A 212 -5.13 14.75 0.78
CA PHE A 212 -3.87 15.50 0.70
C PHE A 212 -3.62 16.02 -0.70
N TRP A 213 -3.24 17.30 -0.83
CA TRP A 213 -2.57 17.78 -2.04
C TRP A 213 -1.10 17.37 -2.01
N GLY A 214 -0.55 17.02 -3.17
CA GLY A 214 0.83 16.57 -3.23
C GLY A 214 1.29 16.22 -4.62
N GLY A 215 2.46 15.60 -4.67
CA GLY A 215 3.09 15.20 -5.91
C GLY A 215 4.50 14.68 -5.69
N GLY A 216 5.17 14.38 -6.77
CA GLY A 216 6.55 13.93 -6.72
C GLY A 216 7.21 13.78 -8.07
N VAL A 217 8.52 13.64 -8.04
CA VAL A 217 9.36 13.27 -9.17
C VAL A 217 10.08 11.98 -8.80
N TYR A 218 10.13 11.04 -9.73
CA TYR A 218 10.85 9.78 -9.57
C TYR A 218 11.58 9.46 -10.86
N ALA A 219 12.84 9.09 -10.76
CA ALA A 219 13.63 8.65 -11.89
C ALA A 219 14.20 7.25 -11.67
N HIS A 220 14.51 6.57 -12.76
CA HIS A 220 15.27 5.32 -12.77
C HIS A 220 16.37 5.46 -13.82
N TYR A 221 17.61 5.27 -13.38
CA TYR A 221 18.79 5.23 -14.22
C TYR A 221 19.46 3.87 -14.06
N HIS A 222 19.50 3.12 -15.15
CA HIS A 222 20.20 1.85 -15.24
C HIS A 222 21.65 2.10 -15.68
N LEU A 223 22.61 1.74 -14.82
CA LEU A 223 24.04 1.68 -15.18
C LEU A 223 24.42 0.21 -15.37
N PRO A 224 24.57 -0.27 -16.63
CA PRO A 224 24.79 -1.67 -16.93
C PRO A 224 25.96 -2.27 -16.15
N ASN A 225 25.72 -3.46 -15.56
CA ASN A 225 26.70 -4.22 -14.77
C ASN A 225 27.27 -3.50 -13.54
N ILE A 226 26.73 -2.34 -13.17
CA ILE A 226 27.18 -1.58 -12.00
C ILE A 226 26.04 -1.53 -10.98
N ILE A 227 24.97 -0.77 -11.28
CA ILE A 227 23.92 -0.47 -10.30
C ILE A 227 22.70 0.18 -10.97
N ASN A 228 21.54 0.09 -10.33
CA ASN A 228 20.38 0.92 -10.67
C ASN A 228 20.26 2.05 -9.64
N ILE A 229 19.99 3.27 -10.13
CA ILE A 229 19.88 4.48 -9.32
C ILE A 229 18.50 5.08 -9.49
N GLU A 230 17.80 5.28 -8.38
CA GLU A 230 16.43 5.79 -8.35
C GLU A 230 16.30 6.98 -7.40
N PRO A 231 16.64 8.22 -7.85
CA PRO A 231 16.44 9.41 -7.06
C PRO A 231 14.97 9.83 -7.08
N PHE A 232 14.52 10.46 -6.00
CA PHE A 232 13.15 10.92 -5.89
C PHE A 232 12.98 12.17 -5.04
N TYR A 233 11.86 12.84 -5.28
CA TYR A 233 11.35 13.92 -4.45
C TYR A 233 9.83 13.77 -4.29
N ALA A 234 9.30 14.10 -3.11
CA ALA A 234 7.87 14.09 -2.84
C ALA A 234 7.45 15.30 -2.01
N TYR A 235 6.19 15.69 -2.15
CA TYR A 235 5.56 16.78 -1.42
C TYR A 235 4.16 16.38 -0.96
N LYS A 236 3.77 16.79 0.26
CA LYS A 236 2.44 16.56 0.87
C LYS A 236 2.02 17.78 1.70
N THR A 237 0.78 18.23 1.53
CA THR A 237 0.13 19.28 2.32
C THR A 237 -1.34 18.93 2.54
N ALA A 238 -2.01 19.67 3.41
CA ALA A 238 -3.45 19.55 3.66
C ALA A 238 -4.24 19.67 2.34
N GLY A 239 -5.24 18.80 2.17
CA GLY A 239 -6.13 18.79 1.02
C GLY A 239 -7.30 19.76 1.16
N SER A 240 -8.30 19.61 0.28
CA SER A 240 -9.53 20.41 0.30
C SER A 240 -10.64 19.81 1.18
N ALA A 241 -10.44 18.61 1.73
CA ALA A 241 -11.46 17.96 2.52
C ALA A 241 -11.71 18.62 3.88
N ASP A 242 -12.99 18.66 4.30
CA ASP A 242 -13.43 19.47 5.44
C ASP A 242 -12.64 19.20 6.73
N TYR A 243 -12.32 17.93 7.02
CA TYR A 243 -11.63 17.51 8.25
C TYR A 243 -10.13 17.87 8.30
N ILE A 244 -9.56 18.28 7.16
CA ILE A 244 -8.11 18.51 7.02
C ILE A 244 -7.77 19.89 6.45
N ASN A 245 -8.72 20.59 5.82
CA ASN A 245 -8.47 21.87 5.15
C ASN A 245 -8.00 23.00 6.08
N THR A 246 -8.16 22.85 7.41
CA THR A 246 -7.65 23.76 8.44
C THR A 246 -6.25 23.42 8.92
N LEU A 247 -5.75 22.21 8.65
CA LEU A 247 -4.44 21.77 9.12
C LEU A 247 -3.33 22.51 8.38
N SER A 248 -2.34 22.99 9.13
CA SER A 248 -1.20 23.71 8.58
C SER A 248 0.05 22.85 8.61
N PHE A 249 0.37 22.20 7.49
CA PHE A 249 1.65 21.52 7.32
C PHE A 249 2.07 21.49 5.86
N HIS A 250 3.38 21.49 5.63
CA HIS A 250 3.99 21.22 4.34
C HIS A 250 5.19 20.31 4.57
N ARG A 251 5.12 19.11 3.99
CA ARG A 251 6.14 18.08 4.16
C ARG A 251 6.77 17.75 2.83
N HIS A 252 8.09 17.63 2.86
CA HIS A 252 8.92 17.31 1.71
C HIS A 252 9.79 16.10 2.03
N TRP A 253 9.97 15.24 1.05
CA TRP A 253 10.91 14.14 1.11
C TRP A 253 11.83 14.20 -0.09
N THR A 254 13.11 13.95 0.14
CA THR A 254 14.09 13.73 -0.92
C THR A 254 14.95 12.54 -0.58
N GLY A 255 15.42 11.82 -1.58
CA GLY A 255 16.22 10.63 -1.33
C GLY A 255 16.59 9.90 -2.60
N MET A 256 17.17 8.72 -2.40
CA MET A 256 17.66 7.88 -3.47
C MET A 256 17.61 6.41 -3.06
N ARG A 257 17.27 5.56 -4.01
CA ARG A 257 17.41 4.11 -3.93
C ARG A 257 18.53 3.63 -4.87
N LEU A 258 19.35 2.70 -4.39
CA LEU A 258 20.48 2.09 -5.09
C LEU A 258 20.35 0.58 -4.96
N PHE A 259 20.25 -0.14 -6.07
CA PHE A 259 20.04 -1.59 -5.99
C PHE A 259 20.62 -2.37 -7.17
N HIS A 260 20.93 -3.63 -6.90
CA HIS A 260 21.27 -4.62 -7.90
C HIS A 260 20.77 -6.00 -7.44
N HIS A 261 20.03 -6.69 -8.31
CA HIS A 261 19.37 -7.94 -7.95
C HIS A 261 20.25 -9.19 -8.14
N ASP A 262 21.36 -9.09 -8.87
CA ASP A 262 22.28 -10.23 -9.09
C ASP A 262 23.70 -9.78 -9.52
N TYR A 263 24.43 -9.07 -8.66
CA TYR A 263 25.81 -8.66 -8.96
C TYR A 263 26.76 -9.77 -8.52
N HIS A 264 27.17 -10.65 -9.45
CA HIS A 264 27.95 -11.84 -9.12
C HIS A 264 27.31 -12.70 -8.01
N SER A 265 25.97 -12.87 -8.04
CA SER A 265 25.16 -13.54 -7.01
C SER A 265 24.91 -12.74 -5.72
N PHE A 266 25.46 -11.53 -5.59
CA PHE A 266 25.06 -10.61 -4.53
C PHE A 266 23.79 -9.86 -4.89
N VAL A 267 22.93 -9.69 -3.89
CA VAL A 267 21.75 -8.85 -3.94
C VAL A 267 21.97 -7.70 -2.98
N TYR A 268 21.72 -6.47 -3.41
CA TYR A 268 21.74 -5.34 -2.51
C TYR A 268 20.70 -4.30 -2.89
N ASP A 269 20.15 -3.64 -1.89
CA ASP A 269 19.14 -2.59 -2.02
C ASP A 269 19.29 -1.60 -0.86
N PHE A 270 19.57 -0.35 -1.18
CA PHE A 270 19.75 0.71 -0.21
C PHE A 270 18.84 1.87 -0.57
N THR A 271 18.00 2.30 0.37
CA THR A 271 17.16 3.48 0.23
C THR A 271 17.45 4.43 1.37
N ILE A 272 17.72 5.71 1.09
CA ILE A 272 17.84 6.77 2.09
C ILE A 272 16.83 7.86 1.81
N VAL A 273 16.22 8.40 2.87
CA VAL A 273 15.18 9.42 2.79
C VAL A 273 15.43 10.50 3.82
N LYS A 274 15.41 11.75 3.37
CA LYS A 274 15.37 12.93 4.23
C LYS A 274 13.97 13.53 4.19
N GLU A 275 13.40 13.78 5.36
CA GLU A 275 12.14 14.52 5.50
C GLU A 275 12.40 15.90 6.12
N PHE A 276 11.75 16.92 5.56
CA PHE A 276 11.85 18.30 6.02
C PHE A 276 10.58 19.10 5.71
N GLY A 277 10.41 20.23 6.38
CA GLY A 277 9.24 21.10 6.22
C GLY A 277 8.77 21.68 7.55
N GLN A 278 7.47 21.90 7.68
CA GLN A 278 6.87 22.48 8.88
C GLN A 278 5.48 21.88 9.12
N GLU A 279 5.13 21.73 10.39
CA GLU A 279 3.77 21.42 10.85
C GLU A 279 3.45 22.35 12.02
N ASN A 280 2.40 23.14 11.87
CA ASN A 280 2.06 24.23 12.78
C ASN A 280 3.28 25.14 13.02
N THR A 281 3.73 25.26 14.26
CA THR A 281 4.91 26.05 14.65
C THR A 281 6.20 25.23 14.75
N GLN A 282 6.17 23.94 14.40
CA GLN A 282 7.30 23.02 14.56
C GLN A 282 7.98 22.74 13.22
N HIS A 283 9.32 22.75 13.21
CA HIS A 283 10.09 22.34 12.04
C HIS A 283 10.20 20.82 11.96
N ILE A 284 10.09 20.28 10.75
CA ILE A 284 10.26 18.86 10.48
C ILE A 284 11.71 18.62 10.06
N ASP A 285 12.36 17.65 10.70
CA ASP A 285 13.77 17.32 10.46
C ASP A 285 14.00 15.84 10.77
N ALA A 286 13.39 14.98 9.98
CA ALA A 286 13.40 13.52 10.16
C ALA A 286 14.16 12.83 9.03
N TYR A 287 14.42 11.53 9.19
CA TYR A 287 15.07 10.71 8.17
C TYR A 287 14.74 9.23 8.35
N ALA A 288 14.89 8.48 7.27
CA ALA A 288 14.73 7.03 7.27
C ALA A 288 15.70 6.37 6.29
N TYR A 289 15.99 5.10 6.50
CA TYR A 289 16.73 4.29 5.53
C TYR A 289 16.27 2.83 5.55
N MET A 290 16.50 2.15 4.44
CA MET A 290 16.49 0.69 4.32
C MET A 290 17.82 0.26 3.73
N ALA A 291 18.43 -0.78 4.29
CA ALA A 291 19.66 -1.36 3.78
C ALA A 291 19.51 -2.88 3.73
N GLN A 292 19.75 -3.48 2.57
CA GLN A 292 19.72 -4.91 2.33
C GLN A 292 21.01 -5.35 1.65
N ILE A 293 21.58 -6.45 2.16
CA ILE A 293 22.66 -7.18 1.52
C ILE A 293 22.32 -8.67 1.62
N GLY A 294 22.47 -9.39 0.50
CA GLY A 294 22.18 -10.82 0.45
C GLY A 294 23.00 -11.53 -0.61
N TYR A 295 22.91 -12.86 -0.59
CA TYR A 295 23.60 -13.75 -1.51
C TYR A 295 22.64 -14.82 -2.04
N GLN A 296 22.67 -15.03 -3.35
CA GLN A 296 21.92 -16.06 -4.05
C GLN A 296 22.77 -17.31 -4.25
N PHE A 297 22.34 -18.42 -3.64
CA PHE A 297 23.01 -19.71 -3.78
C PHE A 297 22.57 -20.43 -5.06
N LYS A 298 23.14 -20.02 -6.20
CA LYS A 298 22.73 -20.49 -7.54
C LYS A 298 22.92 -21.99 -7.80
N SER A 299 23.80 -22.66 -7.06
CA SER A 299 24.08 -24.09 -7.17
C SER A 299 23.11 -24.98 -6.39
N LEU A 300 22.36 -24.43 -5.43
CA LEU A 300 21.41 -25.20 -4.63
C LEU A 300 20.06 -25.34 -5.34
N PHE A 301 19.33 -26.40 -5.00
CA PHE A 301 17.92 -26.53 -5.41
C PHE A 301 17.16 -25.25 -5.05
N SER A 302 16.31 -24.78 -5.97
CA SER A 302 15.49 -23.59 -5.78
C SER A 302 16.23 -22.23 -5.71
N LYS A 303 17.56 -22.19 -5.87
CA LYS A 303 18.38 -20.96 -5.92
C LYS A 303 18.04 -19.93 -4.82
N PRO A 304 18.05 -20.33 -3.53
CA PRO A 304 17.59 -19.48 -2.44
C PRO A 304 18.43 -18.21 -2.32
N ILE A 305 17.80 -17.15 -1.83
CA ILE A 305 18.46 -15.88 -1.50
C ILE A 305 18.37 -15.70 0.02
N LEU A 306 19.52 -15.62 0.67
CA LEU A 306 19.60 -15.23 2.08
C LEU A 306 20.06 -13.77 2.14
N SER A 307 19.27 -12.93 2.82
CA SER A 307 19.56 -11.50 2.98
C SER A 307 19.48 -11.08 4.44
N PHE A 308 20.31 -10.11 4.81
CA PHE A 308 20.14 -9.29 5.99
C PHE A 308 19.57 -7.95 5.56
N ARG A 309 18.49 -7.50 6.19
CA ARG A 309 17.91 -6.17 5.94
C ARG A 309 17.85 -5.38 7.23
N ARG A 310 17.92 -4.05 7.13
CA ARG A 310 17.69 -3.14 8.24
C ARG A 310 16.81 -1.99 7.77
N SER A 311 15.68 -1.83 8.44
CA SER A 311 14.73 -0.75 8.19
C SER A 311 14.72 0.20 9.39
N TYR A 312 15.11 1.45 9.19
CA TYR A 312 15.14 2.48 10.24
C TYR A 312 14.33 3.71 9.84
N ALA A 313 13.59 4.27 10.79
CA ALA A 313 12.92 5.56 10.68
C ALA A 313 13.04 6.31 12.00
N SER A 314 13.45 7.58 11.93
CA SER A 314 13.66 8.41 13.12
C SER A 314 12.35 8.66 13.89
N GLY A 315 12.48 8.99 15.17
CA GLY A 315 11.38 9.12 16.13
C GLY A 315 11.56 10.26 17.12
N GLY A 316 10.45 10.71 17.69
CA GLY A 316 10.40 11.67 18.80
C GLY A 316 10.34 13.13 18.38
N THR A 317 10.52 14.01 19.36
CA THR A 317 10.55 15.47 19.20
C THR A 317 11.71 16.02 20.02
N VAL A 318 12.52 16.91 19.45
CA VAL A 318 13.69 17.52 20.11
C VAL A 318 13.72 19.01 19.83
N ARG A 319 13.76 19.86 20.89
CA ARG A 319 13.88 21.33 20.77
C ARG A 319 12.89 21.93 19.75
N ASN A 320 11.61 21.61 19.89
CA ASN A 320 10.54 22.05 18.99
C ASN A 320 10.68 21.58 17.51
N LYS A 321 11.47 20.53 17.26
CA LYS A 321 11.56 19.86 15.95
C LYS A 321 10.93 18.49 15.99
N ILE A 322 10.07 18.21 15.01
CA ILE A 322 9.51 16.88 14.76
C ILE A 322 10.62 16.02 14.15
N LYS A 323 11.03 14.99 14.89
CA LYS A 323 12.04 13.99 14.47
C LYS A 323 11.40 12.68 14.06
N THR A 324 10.12 12.46 14.38
CA THR A 324 9.36 11.31 13.90
C THR A 324 9.17 11.39 12.39
N PHE A 325 9.75 10.43 11.68
CA PHE A 325 9.59 10.31 10.24
C PHE A 325 8.17 9.87 9.89
N ASP A 326 7.54 10.53 8.92
CA ASP A 326 6.25 10.14 8.36
C ASP A 326 6.44 9.40 7.03
N PRO A 327 5.90 8.18 6.86
CA PRO A 327 5.94 7.48 5.58
C PRO A 327 5.36 8.33 4.45
N VAL A 328 6.07 8.37 3.32
CA VAL A 328 5.79 9.27 2.18
C VAL A 328 4.40 9.01 1.56
N TYR A 329 4.34 8.07 0.62
CA TYR A 329 3.14 7.54 -0.02
C TYR A 329 3.28 6.02 -0.19
N GLY A 330 4.06 5.39 0.69
CA GLY A 330 4.54 4.01 0.54
C GLY A 330 3.56 2.92 0.94
N SER A 331 3.85 1.69 0.50
CA SER A 331 3.18 0.49 0.97
C SER A 331 3.64 0.14 2.39
N ARG A 332 2.81 0.42 3.40
CA ARG A 332 3.07 -0.02 4.78
C ARG A 332 3.06 -1.54 4.88
N ASP A 333 2.05 -2.19 4.30
CA ASP A 333 1.74 -3.59 4.58
C ASP A 333 2.61 -4.60 3.80
N SER A 334 3.56 -4.11 2.99
CA SER A 334 4.53 -4.95 2.28
C SER A 334 5.83 -5.15 3.06
N TYR A 335 6.06 -4.37 4.12
CA TYR A 335 7.33 -4.26 4.82
C TYR A 335 7.08 -4.15 6.33
N TYR A 336 8.10 -4.39 7.17
CA TYR A 336 8.05 -4.18 8.64
C TYR A 336 7.13 -5.14 9.41
N GLY A 337 7.13 -6.42 9.01
CA GLY A 337 6.27 -7.46 9.58
C GLY A 337 4.91 -7.60 8.90
N ARG A 338 4.47 -8.83 8.65
CA ARG A 338 3.17 -9.10 8.00
C ARG A 338 1.98 -8.90 8.95
N MET A 339 2.20 -8.93 10.25
CA MET A 339 1.16 -8.68 11.26
C MET A 339 0.80 -7.19 11.42
N ASN A 340 1.51 -6.28 10.74
CA ASN A 340 1.21 -4.84 10.68
C ASN A 340 1.15 -4.16 12.07
N LEU A 341 1.98 -4.61 13.02
CA LEU A 341 2.10 -4.02 14.36
C LEU A 341 2.76 -2.64 14.34
N VAL A 342 3.68 -2.45 13.39
CA VAL A 342 4.49 -1.24 13.24
C VAL A 342 4.34 -0.64 11.84
N LYS A 343 4.93 0.54 11.65
CA LYS A 343 5.04 1.21 10.35
C LYS A 343 6.44 1.80 10.24
N TRP A 344 6.83 2.28 9.05
CA TRP A 344 8.11 2.96 8.85
C TRP A 344 8.14 4.36 9.49
N SER A 345 8.04 4.43 10.81
CA SER A 345 7.96 5.65 11.58
C SER A 345 8.36 5.30 13.00
N ASN A 346 9.40 5.94 13.54
CA ASN A 346 9.92 5.62 14.86
C ASN A 346 10.17 4.11 15.05
N ILE A 347 10.89 3.49 14.13
CA ILE A 347 11.18 2.05 14.12
C ILE A 347 12.66 1.80 13.78
N ALA A 348 13.24 0.78 14.38
CA ALA A 348 14.48 0.15 13.97
C ALA A 348 14.23 -1.36 13.92
N ASP A 349 14.25 -1.92 12.73
CA ASP A 349 13.97 -3.33 12.46
C ASP A 349 15.20 -3.97 11.82
N ASN A 350 15.67 -5.08 12.40
CA ASN A 350 16.72 -5.91 11.82
C ASN A 350 16.10 -7.21 11.35
N GLU A 351 16.32 -7.53 10.08
CA GLU A 351 15.60 -8.58 9.38
C GLU A 351 16.59 -9.63 8.86
N ILE A 352 16.23 -10.91 9.02
CA ILE A 352 16.84 -12.02 8.28
C ILE A 352 15.78 -12.54 7.34
N VAL A 353 16.08 -12.55 6.03
CA VAL A 353 15.12 -12.92 4.99
C VAL A 353 15.68 -14.06 4.16
N LEU A 354 14.90 -15.13 4.05
CA LEU A 354 15.15 -16.25 3.17
C LEU A 354 14.07 -16.31 2.08
N GLU A 355 14.48 -16.13 0.83
CA GLU A 355 13.61 -16.27 -0.33
C GLU A 355 13.92 -17.58 -1.06
N ILE A 356 12.87 -18.33 -1.39
CA ILE A 356 12.96 -19.66 -2.01
C ILE A 356 11.94 -19.74 -3.15
N PHE A 357 12.30 -20.41 -4.23
CA PHE A 357 11.54 -20.56 -5.48
C PHE A 357 11.36 -22.03 -5.90
N PRO A 358 10.64 -22.86 -5.11
CA PRO A 358 10.72 -24.33 -5.23
C PRO A 358 10.27 -24.87 -6.59
N ILE A 359 9.31 -24.18 -7.21
CA ILE A 359 8.78 -24.50 -8.54
C ILE A 359 8.51 -23.20 -9.31
N LYS A 360 8.35 -23.32 -10.64
CA LYS A 360 8.04 -22.18 -11.51
C LYS A 360 6.79 -21.44 -11.01
N LYS A 361 6.89 -20.11 -10.90
CA LYS A 361 5.80 -19.21 -10.44
C LYS A 361 5.39 -19.36 -8.97
N MET A 362 6.18 -20.07 -8.16
CA MET A 362 6.03 -20.10 -6.71
C MET A 362 7.19 -19.36 -6.06
N SER A 363 6.89 -18.52 -5.07
CA SER A 363 7.87 -17.89 -4.20
C SER A 363 7.46 -18.08 -2.75
N ILE A 364 8.44 -18.36 -1.89
CA ILE A 364 8.31 -18.43 -0.44
C ILE A 364 9.31 -17.43 0.14
N GLU A 365 8.84 -16.52 0.97
CA GLU A 365 9.66 -15.59 1.76
C GLU A 365 9.46 -15.95 3.23
N ILE A 366 10.56 -16.17 3.95
CA ILE A 366 10.57 -16.37 5.40
C ILE A 366 11.37 -15.23 5.99
N THR A 367 10.76 -14.47 6.90
CA THR A 367 11.37 -13.28 7.49
C THR A 367 11.35 -13.37 9.01
N TYR A 368 12.49 -13.17 9.63
CA TYR A 368 12.58 -12.88 11.07
C TYR A 368 12.84 -11.39 11.24
N ASN A 369 11.98 -10.70 11.99
CA ASN A 369 12.09 -9.27 12.30
C ASN A 369 12.42 -9.07 13.79
N ASN A 370 13.30 -8.12 14.10
CA ASN A 370 13.61 -7.69 15.47
C ASN A 370 13.26 -6.21 15.64
N PHE A 371 12.11 -5.92 16.24
CA PHE A 371 11.58 -4.58 16.33
C PHE A 371 12.08 -3.81 17.56
N ARG A 372 12.58 -2.61 17.32
CA ARG A 372 12.94 -1.63 18.36
C ARG A 372 12.35 -0.26 18.05
N ILE A 373 11.99 0.49 19.09
CA ILE A 373 11.44 1.85 18.99
C ILE A 373 12.54 2.87 19.34
N PRO A 374 13.11 3.63 18.38
CA PRO A 374 14.15 4.61 18.65
C PRO A 374 13.80 5.66 19.71
N SER A 375 12.57 6.15 19.73
CA SER A 375 12.06 7.09 20.73
C SER A 375 10.83 6.48 21.43
N PRO A 376 11.01 5.80 22.58
CA PRO A 376 9.95 4.99 23.20
C PRO A 376 8.96 5.80 24.05
N TYR A 377 9.25 7.08 24.33
CA TYR A 377 8.43 7.93 25.19
C TYR A 377 7.07 8.26 24.57
N ASN A 378 5.99 8.06 25.34
CA ASN A 378 4.60 8.33 24.94
C ASN A 378 4.17 7.62 23.64
N VAL A 379 4.77 6.47 23.34
CA VAL A 379 4.38 5.65 22.19
C VAL A 379 3.33 4.63 22.63
N THR A 380 2.20 4.59 21.93
CA THR A 380 1.21 3.52 22.05
C THR A 380 0.95 2.91 20.68
N LEU A 381 1.22 1.62 20.51
CA LEU A 381 0.98 0.87 19.28
C LEU A 381 -0.30 0.04 19.44
N LEU A 382 -1.10 -0.06 18.36
CA LEU A 382 -2.41 -0.73 18.36
C LEU A 382 -3.29 -0.36 19.57
N LYS A 383 -3.25 0.90 20.02
CA LYS A 383 -3.98 1.43 21.21
C LYS A 383 -3.70 0.72 22.54
N THR A 384 -2.79 -0.25 22.60
CA THR A 384 -2.64 -1.16 23.76
C THR A 384 -1.19 -1.42 24.13
N ILE A 385 -0.31 -1.57 23.15
CA ILE A 385 1.10 -1.89 23.38
C ILE A 385 1.85 -0.63 23.81
N GLN A 386 2.45 -0.67 24.99
CA GLN A 386 3.34 0.35 25.53
C GLN A 386 4.63 -0.31 26.00
N LEU A 387 5.78 0.30 25.70
CA LEU A 387 7.07 -0.21 26.19
C LEU A 387 7.23 0.13 27.69
N LYS A 388 7.97 -0.69 28.42
CA LYS A 388 8.42 -0.32 29.76
C LYS A 388 9.30 0.94 29.67
N SER A 389 9.32 1.74 30.73
CA SER A 389 10.10 2.98 30.77
C SER A 389 11.59 2.73 30.43
N GLY A 390 12.14 3.49 29.49
CA GLY A 390 13.53 3.38 29.04
C GLY A 390 13.84 2.19 28.11
N GLU A 391 12.87 1.28 27.89
CA GLU A 391 13.05 0.14 27.01
C GLU A 391 12.78 0.49 25.56
N HIS A 392 13.52 -0.15 24.66
CA HIS A 392 13.39 0.05 23.22
C HIS A 392 12.91 -1.20 22.48
N TYR A 393 13.08 -2.39 23.07
CA TYR A 393 12.79 -3.64 22.40
C TYR A 393 11.30 -3.98 22.45
N LEU A 394 10.65 -3.90 21.29
CA LEU A 394 9.22 -4.13 21.12
C LEU A 394 8.89 -5.62 21.09
N GLY A 395 9.69 -6.42 20.39
CA GLY A 395 9.48 -7.85 20.20
C GLY A 395 10.08 -8.36 18.90
N ASP A 396 9.82 -9.63 18.62
CA ASP A 396 10.24 -10.31 17.38
C ASP A 396 9.03 -10.83 16.62
N GLU A 397 9.11 -10.84 15.28
CA GLU A 397 8.08 -11.40 14.41
C GLU A 397 8.68 -12.37 13.41
N LEU A 398 8.14 -13.59 13.34
CA LEU A 398 8.45 -14.57 12.30
C LEU A 398 7.30 -14.60 11.30
N ASP A 399 7.61 -14.33 10.04
CA ASP A 399 6.69 -14.34 8.93
C ASP A 399 7.04 -15.42 7.91
N ILE A 400 6.01 -16.03 7.32
CA ILE A 400 6.10 -16.88 6.14
C ILE A 400 5.09 -16.35 5.13
N PHE A 401 5.54 -16.05 3.92
CA PHE A 401 4.70 -15.59 2.82
C PHE A 401 4.90 -16.47 1.59
N ILE A 402 3.82 -17.05 1.09
CA ILE A 402 3.81 -17.95 -0.05
C ILE A 402 2.95 -17.33 -1.13
N SER A 403 3.49 -17.18 -2.34
CA SER A 403 2.74 -16.74 -3.52
C SER A 403 2.90 -17.74 -4.64
N TYR A 404 1.78 -18.19 -5.21
CA TYR A 404 1.76 -19.15 -6.30
C TYR A 404 0.81 -18.74 -7.42
N LYS A 405 1.37 -18.43 -8.59
CA LYS A 405 0.60 -18.10 -9.81
C LYS A 405 0.46 -19.35 -10.68
N LYS A 406 -0.36 -20.31 -10.24
CA LYS A 406 -0.57 -21.61 -10.92
C LYS A 406 -1.10 -21.45 -12.34
N PHE A 407 -2.16 -20.66 -12.51
CA PHE A 407 -2.88 -20.48 -13.77
C PHE A 407 -2.78 -19.03 -14.27
N LYS A 408 -3.13 -18.78 -15.55
CA LYS A 408 -3.11 -17.43 -16.15
C LYS A 408 -3.93 -16.44 -15.31
N HIS A 409 -5.12 -16.87 -14.89
CA HIS A 409 -6.13 -16.06 -14.22
C HIS A 409 -6.14 -16.18 -12.69
N PHE A 410 -5.37 -17.11 -12.09
CA PHE A 410 -5.43 -17.37 -10.65
C PHE A 410 -4.08 -17.16 -9.98
N LYS A 411 -4.09 -16.39 -8.88
CA LYS A 411 -2.98 -16.26 -7.94
C LYS A 411 -3.44 -16.67 -6.54
N PHE A 412 -2.70 -17.58 -5.94
CA PHE A 412 -2.90 -18.04 -4.57
C PHE A 412 -1.86 -17.41 -3.67
N ILE A 413 -2.26 -16.98 -2.48
CA ILE A 413 -1.36 -16.52 -1.42
C ILE A 413 -1.71 -17.27 -0.14
N GLY A 414 -0.68 -17.73 0.57
CA GLY A 414 -0.78 -18.16 1.96
C GLY A 414 0.23 -17.39 2.77
N ALA A 415 -0.13 -16.93 3.96
CA ALA A 415 0.85 -16.33 4.86
C ALA A 415 0.55 -16.64 6.32
N PHE A 416 1.60 -16.58 7.13
CA PHE A 416 1.58 -16.78 8.56
C PHE A 416 2.52 -15.75 9.21
N GLY A 417 2.10 -15.17 10.33
CA GLY A 417 2.91 -14.31 11.17
C GLY A 417 2.77 -14.74 12.63
N TYR A 418 3.88 -14.69 13.36
CA TYR A 418 3.93 -14.97 14.78
C TYR A 418 4.77 -13.92 15.50
N PHE A 419 4.13 -13.18 16.41
CA PHE A 419 4.77 -12.13 17.18
C PHE A 419 4.96 -12.53 18.63
N ARG A 420 6.20 -12.37 19.11
CA ARG A 420 6.58 -12.52 20.52
C ARG A 420 6.88 -11.14 21.09
N PRO A 421 6.10 -10.65 22.07
CA PRO A 421 6.35 -9.36 22.70
C PRO A 421 7.67 -9.36 23.48
N GLY A 422 8.37 -8.23 23.41
CA GLY A 422 9.60 -7.96 24.13
C GLY A 422 9.34 -7.26 25.46
N ASN A 423 10.02 -6.14 25.69
CA ASN A 423 10.01 -5.41 26.95
C ASN A 423 8.83 -4.42 27.03
N ILE A 424 7.61 -4.95 26.93
CA ILE A 424 6.38 -4.16 27.00
C ILE A 424 5.73 -4.22 28.38
N MET A 425 4.91 -3.23 28.69
CA MET A 425 4.11 -3.20 29.91
C MET A 425 3.09 -4.34 29.93
N PRO A 426 2.73 -4.88 31.12
CA PRO A 426 1.60 -5.79 31.25
C PRO A 426 0.33 -5.18 30.66
N ILE A 427 -0.46 -6.00 29.95
CA ILE A 427 -1.72 -5.60 29.34
C ILE A 427 -2.85 -6.16 30.21
N ASN A 428 -3.75 -5.28 30.67
CA ASN A 428 -4.81 -5.64 31.61
C ASN A 428 -4.27 -6.41 32.84
N ASN A 429 -3.22 -5.86 33.44
CA ASN A 429 -2.52 -6.43 34.61
C ASN A 429 -1.96 -7.85 34.43
N ARG A 430 -1.73 -8.28 33.18
CA ARG A 430 -1.19 -9.61 32.87
C ARG A 430 0.00 -9.48 31.92
N PRO A 431 1.01 -10.38 32.01
CA PRO A 431 2.07 -10.43 31.02
C PRO A 431 1.49 -10.57 29.61
N ALA A 432 2.02 -9.78 28.67
CA ALA A 432 1.60 -9.85 27.29
C ALA A 432 1.89 -11.24 26.72
N LYS A 433 0.89 -11.83 26.07
CA LYS A 433 1.02 -13.12 25.40
C LYS A 433 1.48 -12.93 23.95
N ASN A 434 1.95 -14.01 23.34
CA ASN A 434 2.25 -14.05 21.91
C ASN A 434 0.95 -13.91 21.10
N ALA A 435 1.08 -13.43 19.87
CA ALA A 435 -0.02 -13.35 18.93
C ALA A 435 0.37 -14.01 17.61
N ASN A 436 -0.63 -14.42 16.84
CA ASN A 436 -0.40 -14.96 15.52
C ASN A 436 -1.51 -14.57 14.56
N TRP A 437 -1.16 -14.61 13.28
CA TRP A 437 -2.03 -14.28 12.18
C TRP A 437 -1.78 -15.28 11.06
N CYS A 438 -2.84 -15.76 10.41
CA CYS A 438 -2.68 -16.56 9.20
C CYS A 438 -3.71 -16.17 8.15
N THR A 439 -3.37 -16.41 6.90
CA THR A 439 -4.23 -16.05 5.78
C THR A 439 -4.13 -17.04 4.63
N LEU A 440 -5.24 -17.20 3.92
CA LEU A 440 -5.32 -17.80 2.61
C LEU A 440 -6.09 -16.85 1.69
N GLN A 441 -5.54 -16.57 0.51
CA GLN A 441 -6.15 -15.69 -0.46
C GLN A 441 -6.13 -16.32 -1.86
N VAL A 442 -7.21 -16.10 -2.59
CA VAL A 442 -7.33 -16.35 -4.01
C VAL A 442 -7.63 -15.03 -4.71
N LEU A 443 -6.85 -14.72 -5.74
CA LEU A 443 -7.13 -13.64 -6.68
C LEU A 443 -7.43 -14.27 -8.04
N TYR A 444 -8.63 -14.01 -8.55
CA TYR A 444 -9.03 -14.26 -9.92
C TYR A 444 -9.01 -12.95 -10.71
N SER A 445 -8.38 -12.96 -11.88
CA SER A 445 -8.33 -11.81 -12.80
C SER A 445 -8.76 -12.25 -14.21
N PHE A 446 -9.77 -11.58 -14.75
CA PHE A 446 -10.29 -11.73 -16.10
C PHE A 446 -9.84 -10.54 -16.95
N ASN A 447 -9.23 -10.84 -18.11
CA ASN A 447 -8.69 -9.87 -19.10
C ASN A 447 -7.64 -8.84 -18.62
N GLN A 448 -7.23 -8.87 -17.35
CA GLN A 448 -6.12 -8.08 -16.81
C GLN A 448 -4.72 -8.59 -17.16
#